data_AF-A0A3C0TNX1-F1
#
_entry.id   AF-A0A3C0TNX1-F1
#
_cell.length_a   1.000
_cell.length_b   1.000
_cell.length_c   1.000
_cell.angle_alpha   90.00
_cell.angle_beta   90.00
_cell.angle_gamma   90.00
#
_symmetry.space_group_name_H-M   'P 1'
#
loop_
_entity.id
_entity.type
_entity.pdbx_description
1 polymer ?
#
loop_
_entity_poly.entity_id
_entity_poly.type
_entity_poly.pdbx_seq_one_letter_code
_entity_poly.pdbx_strand_id
1 'polypeptide(L)'
;MDSLFAVTARFAFVLALALLLERAMEVLKSSYDLLDSRLDLNNFWTKRAYRIRGLLEKKLRRSEHAGPTYAARVLRRFGEMLLNGQGGYSGSVPVLSGDLVRTRAVKVGLKVVAITSGIALAFAYSIDLVALWNGGHAATGEPSSFGKLLNSQGVHYILSGTAIGLGSGPVHKIITTIEKKRKRQREKADRPGA
;
A
#
# COMPACT_ATOMS: atom_id res chain seq x y z
N MET A 1 -25.69 -23.26 10.29
CA MET A 1 -24.21 -23.29 10.41
C MET A 1 -23.53 -22.86 9.11
N ASP A 2 -24.21 -22.98 7.96
CA ASP A 2 -23.65 -22.74 6.62
C ASP A 2 -23.20 -21.28 6.38
N SER A 3 -23.89 -20.31 6.98
CA SER A 3 -23.54 -18.88 6.82
C SER A 3 -22.23 -18.48 7.49
N LEU A 4 -21.90 -19.10 8.64
CA LEU A 4 -20.63 -18.88 9.32
C LEU A 4 -19.49 -19.52 8.54
N PHE A 5 -19.68 -20.76 8.09
CA PHE A 5 -18.69 -21.47 7.28
C PHE A 5 -18.39 -20.71 5.97
N ALA A 6 -19.42 -20.21 5.27
CA ALA A 6 -19.25 -19.44 4.05
C ALA A 6 -18.47 -18.14 4.25
N VAL A 7 -18.68 -17.43 5.36
CA VAL A 7 -17.95 -16.20 5.68
C VAL A 7 -16.49 -16.51 6.01
N THR A 8 -16.23 -17.53 6.83
CA THR A 8 -14.88 -17.98 7.16
C THR A 8 -14.12 -18.45 5.93
N ALA A 9 -14.77 -19.22 5.04
CA ALA A 9 -14.18 -19.66 3.78
C ALA A 9 -13.81 -18.47 2.88
N ARG A 10 -14.66 -17.44 2.79
CA ARG A 10 -14.34 -16.21 2.05
C ARG A 10 -13.14 -15.46 2.65
N PHE A 11 -13.06 -15.34 3.98
CA PHE A 11 -11.91 -14.71 4.62
C PHE A 11 -10.62 -15.50 4.39
N ALA A 12 -10.67 -16.82 4.51
CA ALA A 12 -9.53 -17.69 4.21
C ALA A 12 -9.09 -17.55 2.75
N PHE A 13 -10.03 -17.51 1.82
CA PHE A 13 -9.75 -17.31 0.39
C PHE A 13 -9.09 -15.96 0.12
N VAL A 14 -9.63 -14.86 0.68
CA VAL A 14 -9.04 -13.52 0.49
C VAL A 14 -7.64 -13.43 1.10
N LEU A 15 -7.43 -14.04 2.27
CA LEU A 15 -6.11 -14.10 2.91
C LEU A 15 -5.11 -14.91 2.07
N ALA A 16 -5.56 -16.05 1.53
CA ALA A 16 -4.75 -16.88 0.63
C ALA A 16 -4.34 -16.12 -0.63
N LEU A 17 -5.26 -15.36 -1.25
CA LEU A 17 -4.94 -14.50 -2.39
C LEU A 17 -3.94 -13.40 -2.03
N ALA A 18 -4.09 -12.77 -0.87
CA ALA A 18 -3.16 -11.74 -0.41
C ALA A 18 -1.74 -12.32 -0.18
N LEU A 19 -1.64 -13.51 0.42
CA LEU A 19 -0.38 -14.22 0.60
C LEU A 19 0.24 -14.65 -0.73
N LEU A 20 -0.57 -15.20 -1.64
CA LEU A 20 -0.12 -15.60 -2.98
C LEU A 20 0.45 -14.40 -3.75
N LEU A 21 -0.25 -13.27 -3.72
CA LEU A 21 0.18 -12.05 -4.36
C LEU A 21 1.46 -11.50 -3.73
N GLU A 22 1.57 -11.54 -2.40
CA GLU A 22 2.78 -11.14 -1.67
C GLU A 22 4.00 -11.97 -2.13
N ARG A 23 3.85 -13.31 -2.22
CA ARG A 23 4.91 -14.19 -2.72
C ARG A 23 5.22 -13.98 -4.20
N ALA A 24 4.21 -13.76 -5.03
CA ALA A 24 4.42 -13.45 -6.45
C ALA A 24 5.23 -12.15 -6.63
N MET A 25 4.99 -11.13 -5.80
CA MET A 25 5.76 -9.88 -5.83
C MET A 25 7.20 -10.04 -5.36
N GLU A 26 7.47 -10.93 -4.39
CA GLU A 26 8.83 -11.29 -4.00
C GLU A 26 9.57 -11.99 -5.15
N VAL A 27 8.95 -12.97 -5.81
CA VAL A 27 9.53 -13.66 -6.98
C VAL A 27 9.78 -12.68 -8.13
N LEU A 28 8.84 -11.77 -8.38
CA LEU A 28 8.98 -10.75 -9.41
C LEU A 28 10.15 -9.80 -9.08
N LYS A 29 10.32 -9.42 -7.82
CA LYS A 29 11.47 -8.63 -7.36
C LYS A 29 12.78 -9.37 -7.61
N SER A 30 12.90 -10.63 -7.18
CA SER A 30 14.11 -11.43 -7.36
C SER A 30 14.43 -11.63 -8.84
N SER A 31 13.42 -11.84 -9.68
CA SER A 31 13.56 -11.92 -11.14
C SER A 31 14.06 -10.59 -11.72
N TYR A 32 13.51 -9.47 -11.26
CA TYR A 32 13.96 -8.13 -11.65
C TYR A 32 15.43 -7.90 -11.26
N ASP A 33 15.81 -8.21 -10.02
CA ASP A 33 17.18 -8.05 -9.53
C ASP A 33 18.18 -8.90 -10.34
N LEU A 34 17.79 -10.12 -10.72
CA LEU A 34 18.58 -10.98 -11.61
C LEU A 34 18.76 -10.35 -13.00
N LEU A 35 17.67 -9.85 -13.60
CA LEU A 35 17.72 -9.20 -14.91
C LEU A 35 18.55 -7.90 -14.88
N ASP A 36 18.39 -7.10 -13.83
CA ASP A 36 19.11 -5.84 -13.64
C ASP A 36 20.62 -6.09 -13.53
N SER A 37 21.05 -7.15 -12.84
CA SER A 37 22.45 -7.56 -12.77
C SER A 37 23.01 -8.08 -14.09
N ARG A 38 22.20 -8.76 -14.92
CA ARG A 38 22.62 -9.28 -16.23
C ARG A 38 22.71 -8.21 -17.31
N LEU A 39 21.85 -7.19 -17.23
CA LEU A 39 21.76 -6.11 -18.21
C LEU A 39 22.55 -4.85 -17.83
N ASP A 40 23.26 -4.90 -16.70
CA ASP A 40 24.15 -3.84 -16.21
C ASP A 40 23.48 -2.45 -16.17
N LEU A 41 22.24 -2.42 -15.68
CA LEU A 41 21.37 -1.24 -15.67
C LEU A 41 21.84 -0.12 -14.70
N ASN A 42 23.01 -0.30 -14.08
CA ASN A 42 23.68 0.66 -13.19
C ASN A 42 23.79 2.07 -13.81
N ASN A 43 24.05 2.14 -15.12
CA ASN A 43 24.14 3.40 -15.86
C ASN A 43 22.80 4.13 -15.93
N PHE A 44 21.69 3.41 -16.06
CA PHE A 44 20.35 4.00 -16.08
C PHE A 44 20.01 4.60 -14.71
N TRP A 45 20.26 3.85 -13.63
CA TRP A 45 19.97 4.29 -12.26
C TRP A 45 20.84 5.47 -11.84
N THR A 46 22.11 5.48 -12.25
CA THR A 46 23.02 6.60 -12.05
C THR A 46 22.52 7.87 -12.75
N LYS A 47 22.15 7.78 -14.04
CA LYS A 47 21.55 8.91 -14.77
C LYS A 47 20.28 9.43 -14.09
N ARG A 48 19.45 8.53 -13.57
CA ARG A 48 18.21 8.89 -12.86
C ARG A 48 18.50 9.56 -11.52
N ALA A 49 19.48 9.08 -10.77
CA ALA A 49 19.94 9.70 -9.53
C ALA A 49 20.45 11.13 -9.77
N TYR A 50 21.21 11.38 -10.84
CA TYR A 50 21.64 12.73 -11.21
C TYR A 50 20.46 13.65 -11.53
N ARG A 51 19.43 13.19 -12.25
CA ARG A 51 18.23 13.99 -12.49
C ARG A 51 17.50 14.34 -11.19
N ILE A 52 17.35 13.36 -10.29
CA ILE A 52 16.72 13.58 -8.98
C ILE A 52 17.53 14.55 -8.14
N ARG A 53 18.86 14.44 -8.15
CA ARG A 53 19.78 15.38 -7.52
C ARG A 53 19.56 16.79 -8.04
N GLY A 54 19.50 16.99 -9.36
CA GLY A 54 19.23 18.30 -9.94
C GLY A 54 17.88 18.90 -9.52
N LEU A 55 16.84 18.07 -9.40
CA LEU A 55 15.53 18.50 -8.88
C LEU A 55 15.59 18.87 -7.40
N LEU A 56 16.31 18.09 -6.60
CA LEU A 56 16.52 18.34 -5.18
C LEU A 56 17.29 19.64 -4.97
N GLU A 57 18.39 19.84 -5.70
CA GLU A 57 19.21 21.05 -5.64
C GLU A 57 18.41 22.29 -6.04
N LYS A 58 17.63 22.23 -7.12
CA LYS A 58 16.72 23.33 -7.52
C LYS A 58 15.70 23.65 -6.43
N LYS A 59 15.14 22.65 -5.75
CA LYS A 59 14.20 22.86 -4.64
C LYS A 59 14.90 23.41 -3.40
N LEU A 60 16.12 22.96 -3.11
CA LEU A 60 16.91 23.43 -1.98
C LEU A 60 17.35 24.88 -2.14
N ARG A 61 17.83 25.27 -3.33
CA ARG A 61 18.17 26.67 -3.66
C ARG A 61 16.95 27.59 -3.54
N ARG A 62 15.76 27.15 -3.98
CA ARG A 62 14.52 27.90 -3.74
C ARG A 62 14.17 28.00 -2.26
N SER A 63 14.49 26.97 -1.48
CA SER A 63 14.25 26.97 -0.03
C SER A 63 15.27 27.73 0.80
N GLU A 64 16.39 28.12 0.22
CA GLU A 64 17.42 28.96 0.85
C GLU A 64 16.81 30.27 1.36
N HIS A 65 15.77 30.77 0.67
CA HIS A 65 14.98 31.95 1.05
C HIS A 65 13.78 31.62 1.95
N ALA A 66 13.44 30.34 2.16
CA ALA A 66 12.25 29.87 2.89
C ALA A 66 12.56 29.29 4.28
N GLY A 67 13.83 29.34 4.71
CA GLY A 67 14.29 28.95 6.04
C GLY A 67 14.61 27.45 6.23
N PRO A 68 15.38 27.12 7.28
CA PRO A 68 15.96 25.78 7.50
C PRO A 68 14.91 24.68 7.70
N THR A 69 13.75 25.01 8.26
CA THR A 69 12.65 24.06 8.51
C THR A 69 12.05 23.52 7.21
N TYR A 70 11.98 24.35 6.17
CA TYR A 70 11.48 23.92 4.87
C TYR A 70 12.50 23.01 4.16
N ALA A 71 13.78 23.38 4.21
CA ALA A 71 14.87 22.57 3.66
C ALA A 71 14.91 21.17 4.32
N ALA A 72 14.78 21.09 5.65
CA ALA A 72 14.71 19.82 6.38
C ALA A 72 13.50 18.97 5.96
N ARG A 73 12.33 19.57 5.73
CA ARG A 73 11.13 18.86 5.24
C ARG A 73 11.34 18.31 3.83
N VAL A 74 11.99 19.07 2.95
CA VAL A 74 12.33 18.62 1.60
C VAL A 74 13.31 17.46 1.67
N LEU A 75 14.41 17.59 2.42
CA LEU A 75 15.40 16.53 2.60
C LEU A 75 14.80 15.26 3.19
N ARG A 76 13.90 15.37 4.18
CA ARG A 76 13.23 14.21 4.79
C ARG A 76 12.44 13.38 3.77
N ARG A 77 11.87 14.00 2.73
CA ARG A 77 11.18 13.27 1.65
C ARG A 77 12.13 12.41 0.82
N PHE A 78 13.40 12.79 0.76
CA PHE A 78 14.45 12.04 0.06
C PHE A 78 15.33 11.22 1.01
N GLY A 79 15.04 11.23 2.33
CA GLY A 79 15.90 10.64 3.36
C GLY A 79 16.27 9.18 3.10
N GLU A 80 15.32 8.35 2.65
CA GLU A 80 15.58 6.95 2.31
C GLU A 80 16.50 6.75 1.09
N MET A 81 16.69 7.79 0.27
CA MET A 81 17.58 7.79 -0.89
C MET A 81 18.93 8.46 -0.59
N LEU A 82 19.09 9.07 0.60
CA LEU A 82 20.30 9.74 1.04
C LEU A 82 21.21 8.78 1.82
N LEU A 83 22.50 8.80 1.49
CA LEU A 83 23.52 8.04 2.22
C LEU A 83 23.64 8.48 3.68
N ASN A 84 23.39 9.75 3.99
CA ASN A 84 23.45 10.30 5.35
C ASN A 84 22.40 9.70 6.30
N GLY A 85 21.35 9.07 5.76
CA GLY A 85 20.37 8.33 6.56
C GLY A 85 20.78 6.89 6.85
N GLN A 86 21.85 6.40 6.22
CA GLN A 86 22.39 5.06 6.45
C GLN A 86 23.60 5.15 7.39
N GLY A 87 23.68 4.23 8.36
CA GLY A 87 24.81 4.18 9.28
C GLY A 87 26.14 4.06 8.54
N GLY A 88 27.15 4.79 8.99
CA GLY A 88 28.51 4.74 8.42
C GLY A 88 28.92 5.89 7.50
N TYR A 89 28.01 6.81 7.14
CA TYR A 89 28.37 8.03 6.40
C TYR A 89 28.47 9.25 7.33
N SER A 90 29.68 9.78 7.52
CA SER A 90 29.97 10.93 8.40
C SER A 90 29.98 12.29 7.69
N GLY A 91 29.67 12.33 6.39
CA GLY A 91 29.67 13.57 5.62
C GLY A 91 28.52 14.52 5.99
N SER A 92 28.81 15.81 6.07
CA SER A 92 27.81 16.88 6.34
C SER A 92 26.92 17.21 5.14
N VAL A 93 27.34 16.82 3.93
CA VAL A 93 26.62 17.10 2.68
C VAL A 93 25.66 15.96 2.35
N PRO A 94 24.39 16.22 2.01
CA PRO A 94 23.44 15.19 1.59
C PRO A 94 23.85 14.58 0.25
N VAL A 95 24.17 13.28 0.24
CA VAL A 95 24.54 12.55 -0.98
C VAL A 95 23.45 11.54 -1.37
N LEU A 96 22.97 11.63 -2.61
CA LEU A 96 22.05 10.66 -3.21
C LEU A 96 22.85 9.48 -3.77
N SER A 97 22.52 8.26 -3.34
CA SER A 97 23.08 7.03 -3.93
C SER A 97 22.18 6.49 -5.04
N GLY A 98 22.79 6.10 -6.15
CA GLY A 98 22.09 5.43 -7.26
C GLY A 98 21.38 4.15 -6.82
N ASP A 99 21.99 3.37 -5.93
CA ASP A 99 21.44 2.10 -5.43
C ASP A 99 20.23 2.29 -4.53
N LEU A 100 20.24 3.35 -3.70
CA LEU A 100 19.09 3.69 -2.86
C LEU A 100 17.92 4.21 -3.70
N VAL A 101 18.22 5.00 -4.74
CA VAL A 101 17.22 5.44 -5.73
C VAL A 101 16.63 4.23 -6.48
N ARG A 102 17.47 3.28 -6.92
CA ARG A 102 17.04 2.01 -7.55
C ARG A 102 16.10 1.24 -6.63
N THR A 103 16.57 0.95 -5.42
CA THR A 103 15.83 0.16 -4.43
C THR A 103 14.47 0.78 -4.12
N ARG A 104 14.42 2.10 -3.91
CA ARG A 104 13.16 2.80 -3.65
C ARG A 104 12.23 2.80 -4.86
N ALA A 105 12.76 3.05 -6.06
CA ALA A 105 11.98 3.07 -7.29
C ALA A 105 11.37 1.70 -7.61
N VAL A 106 12.16 0.63 -7.52
CA VAL A 106 11.70 -0.75 -7.72
C VAL A 106 10.65 -1.13 -6.68
N LYS A 107 10.87 -0.78 -5.40
CA LYS A 107 9.89 -1.02 -4.33
C LYS A 107 8.55 -0.32 -4.60
N VAL A 108 8.58 0.92 -5.06
CA VAL A 108 7.35 1.66 -5.43
C VAL A 108 6.70 1.02 -6.65
N GLY A 109 7.47 0.67 -7.68
CA GLY A 109 6.97 0.01 -8.89
C GLY A 109 6.25 -1.30 -8.56
N LEU A 110 6.89 -2.17 -7.77
CA LEU A 110 6.30 -3.42 -7.29
C LEU A 110 5.03 -3.17 -6.48
N LYS A 111 4.99 -2.10 -5.67
CA LYS A 111 3.78 -1.78 -4.91
C LYS A 111 2.62 -1.36 -5.81
N VAL A 112 2.89 -0.58 -6.85
CA VAL A 112 1.86 -0.21 -7.84
C VAL A 112 1.35 -1.47 -8.55
N VAL A 113 2.26 -2.34 -9.01
CA VAL A 113 1.87 -3.62 -9.65
C VAL A 113 1.03 -4.46 -8.70
N ALA A 114 1.45 -4.62 -7.44
CA ALA A 114 0.70 -5.37 -6.43
C ALA A 114 -0.71 -4.80 -6.22
N ILE A 115 -0.87 -3.48 -6.10
CA ILE A 115 -2.18 -2.84 -5.94
C ILE A 115 -3.04 -3.06 -7.18
N THR A 116 -2.51 -2.85 -8.38
CA THR A 116 -3.24 -3.06 -9.63
C THR A 116 -3.68 -4.52 -9.79
N SER A 117 -2.80 -5.48 -9.51
CA SER A 117 -3.13 -6.90 -9.52
C SER A 117 -4.18 -7.25 -8.45
N GLY A 118 -4.07 -6.70 -7.25
CA GLY A 118 -5.06 -6.88 -6.18
C GLY A 118 -6.44 -6.36 -6.59
N ILE A 119 -6.51 -5.19 -7.24
CA ILE A 119 -7.75 -4.64 -7.82
C ILE A 119 -8.29 -5.58 -8.89
N ALA A 120 -7.47 -6.02 -9.85
CA ALA A 120 -7.89 -6.95 -10.89
C ALA A 120 -8.45 -8.27 -10.31
N LEU A 121 -7.79 -8.83 -9.29
CA LEU A 121 -8.28 -10.03 -8.58
C LEU A 121 -9.61 -9.77 -7.86
N ALA A 122 -9.78 -8.61 -7.23
CA ALA A 122 -11.04 -8.27 -6.58
C ALA A 122 -12.21 -8.19 -7.57
N PHE A 123 -11.99 -7.64 -8.76
CA PHE A 123 -13.00 -7.67 -9.83
C PHE A 123 -13.24 -9.08 -10.37
N ALA A 124 -12.17 -9.84 -10.67
CA ALA A 124 -12.28 -11.18 -11.26
C ALA A 124 -13.04 -12.17 -10.35
N TYR A 125 -12.80 -12.10 -9.03
CA TYR A 125 -13.43 -12.99 -8.05
C TYR A 125 -14.59 -12.33 -7.29
N SER A 126 -15.02 -11.13 -7.69
CA SER A 126 -16.11 -10.37 -7.03
C SER A 126 -15.93 -10.23 -5.51
N ILE A 127 -14.70 -9.91 -5.08
CA ILE A 127 -14.34 -9.81 -3.66
C ILE A 127 -14.75 -8.45 -3.12
N ASP A 128 -15.81 -8.44 -2.29
CA ASP A 128 -16.25 -7.25 -1.58
C ASP A 128 -16.04 -7.39 -0.06
N LEU A 129 -14.88 -6.93 0.43
CA LEU A 129 -14.60 -6.83 1.86
C LEU A 129 -15.44 -5.75 2.56
N VAL A 130 -15.87 -4.72 1.82
CA VAL A 130 -16.64 -3.59 2.35
C VAL A 130 -18.09 -4.02 2.63
N ALA A 131 -18.71 -4.79 1.75
CA ALA A 131 -20.01 -5.41 1.99
C ALA A 131 -19.97 -6.36 3.18
N LEU A 132 -18.87 -7.12 3.34
CA LEU A 132 -18.68 -7.99 4.51
C LEU A 132 -18.56 -7.19 5.82
N TRP A 133 -17.93 -6.01 5.76
CA TRP A 133 -17.79 -5.07 6.88
C TRP A 133 -19.10 -4.38 7.27
N ASN A 134 -19.90 -4.00 6.27
CA ASN A 134 -21.20 -3.35 6.44
C ASN A 134 -22.35 -4.34 6.72
N GLY A 135 -22.08 -5.64 6.67
CA GLY A 135 -23.05 -6.67 7.03
C GLY A 135 -24.18 -6.85 6.03
N GLY A 136 -23.97 -6.50 4.75
CA GLY A 136 -25.00 -6.59 3.71
C GLY A 136 -26.07 -5.48 3.76
N HIS A 137 -25.92 -4.49 4.63
CA HIS A 137 -26.76 -3.30 4.62
C HIS A 137 -25.89 -2.10 4.25
N ALA A 138 -26.05 -1.65 3.01
CA ALA A 138 -25.66 -0.30 2.62
C ALA A 138 -26.26 0.65 3.66
N ALA A 139 -25.40 1.44 4.29
CA ALA A 139 -25.77 2.32 5.38
C ALA A 139 -26.96 3.21 4.96
N THR A 140 -28.10 3.00 5.61
CA THR A 140 -29.24 3.90 5.63
C THR A 140 -28.83 5.18 6.36
N GLY A 141 -28.29 6.13 5.60
CA GLY A 141 -28.08 7.52 5.99
C GLY A 141 -28.01 8.31 4.70
N GLU A 142 -28.82 9.37 4.59
CA GLU A 142 -29.06 10.10 3.34
C GLU A 142 -27.77 10.32 2.53
N PRO A 143 -27.70 9.80 1.29
CA PRO A 143 -26.44 9.80 0.58
C PRO A 143 -26.23 11.19 -0.02
N SER A 144 -25.32 11.94 0.60
CA SER A 144 -24.59 13.00 -0.10
C SER A 144 -24.02 12.43 -1.42
N SER A 145 -23.79 13.27 -2.44
CA SER A 145 -23.24 12.81 -3.73
C SER A 145 -21.95 12.00 -3.57
N PHE A 146 -21.18 12.27 -2.51
CA PHE A 146 -20.00 11.51 -2.11
C PHE A 146 -20.34 10.13 -1.51
N GLY A 147 -21.42 10.03 -0.72
CA GLY A 147 -21.98 8.77 -0.22
C GLY A 147 -22.50 7.85 -1.33
N LYS A 148 -23.11 8.40 -2.41
CA LYS A 148 -23.51 7.60 -3.57
C LYS A 148 -22.30 7.01 -4.32
N LEU A 149 -21.23 7.79 -4.45
CA LEU A 149 -20.00 7.33 -5.12
C LEU A 149 -19.28 6.23 -4.31
N LEU A 150 -19.19 6.42 -2.99
CA LEU A 150 -18.62 5.46 -2.05
C LEU A 150 -19.42 4.16 -1.93
N ASN A 151 -20.73 4.21 -2.20
CA ASN A 151 -21.62 3.05 -2.16
C ASN A 151 -21.71 2.33 -3.53
N SER A 152 -20.87 2.69 -4.50
CA SER A 152 -20.79 1.98 -5.77
C SER A 152 -19.97 0.69 -5.60
N GLN A 153 -20.48 -0.40 -6.17
CA GLN A 153 -19.84 -1.72 -6.12
C GLN A 153 -18.42 -1.69 -6.69
N GLY A 154 -18.16 -0.84 -7.69
CA GLY A 154 -16.82 -0.63 -8.24
C GLY A 154 -15.82 -0.07 -7.21
N VAL A 155 -16.22 0.90 -6.39
CA VAL A 155 -15.35 1.46 -5.34
C VAL A 155 -15.05 0.42 -4.26
N HIS A 156 -16.02 -0.42 -3.90
CA HIS A 156 -15.81 -1.50 -2.95
C HIS A 156 -14.77 -2.51 -3.44
N TYR A 157 -14.81 -2.89 -4.72
CA TYR A 157 -13.80 -3.77 -5.32
C TYR A 157 -12.42 -3.11 -5.38
N ILE A 158 -12.35 -1.81 -5.70
CA ILE A 158 -11.09 -1.08 -5.68
C ILE A 158 -10.49 -1.05 -4.28
N LEU A 159 -11.29 -0.77 -3.25
CA LEU A 159 -10.84 -0.74 -1.85
C LEU A 159 -10.40 -2.12 -1.37
N SER A 160 -11.20 -3.16 -1.67
CA SER A 160 -10.90 -4.54 -1.30
C SER A 160 -9.63 -5.04 -1.99
N GLY A 161 -9.52 -4.78 -3.30
CA GLY A 161 -8.34 -5.13 -4.09
C GLY A 161 -7.10 -4.36 -3.70
N THR A 162 -7.23 -3.08 -3.32
CA THR A 162 -6.12 -2.32 -2.75
C THR A 162 -5.65 -2.96 -1.44
N ALA A 163 -6.56 -3.36 -0.54
CA ALA A 163 -6.17 -4.06 0.68
C ALA A 163 -5.42 -5.37 0.39
N ILE A 164 -5.89 -6.17 -0.57
CA ILE A 164 -5.22 -7.40 -1.03
C ILE A 164 -3.82 -7.08 -1.58
N GLY A 165 -3.71 -6.08 -2.46
CA GLY A 165 -2.43 -5.64 -3.05
C GLY A 165 -1.47 -5.00 -2.05
N LEU A 166 -1.98 -4.48 -0.93
CA LEU A 166 -1.14 -4.02 0.16
C LEU A 166 -0.49 -5.18 0.93
N GLY A 167 -1.07 -6.38 0.88
CA GLY A 167 -0.54 -7.63 1.44
C GLY A 167 -1.43 -8.24 2.54
N SER A 168 -0.96 -9.35 3.09
CA SER A 168 -1.70 -10.13 4.10
C SER A 168 -1.96 -9.38 5.41
N GLY A 169 -1.04 -8.53 5.85
CA GLY A 169 -1.15 -7.76 7.10
C GLY A 169 -2.37 -6.81 7.15
N PRO A 170 -2.55 -5.89 6.18
CA PRO A 170 -3.74 -5.05 6.09
C PRO A 170 -5.05 -5.85 6.00
N VAL A 171 -5.08 -6.91 5.19
CA VAL A 171 -6.25 -7.80 5.07
C VAL A 171 -6.61 -8.43 6.41
N HIS A 172 -5.62 -8.99 7.12
CA HIS A 172 -5.84 -9.59 8.44
C HIS A 172 -6.38 -8.58 9.46
N LYS A 173 -5.89 -7.34 9.48
CA LYS A 173 -6.42 -6.27 10.34
C LYS A 173 -7.87 -5.94 10.02
N ILE A 174 -8.25 -5.92 8.73
CA ILE A 174 -9.63 -5.70 8.32
C ILE A 174 -10.51 -6.84 8.83
N ILE A 175 -10.14 -8.10 8.54
CA ILE A 175 -10.90 -9.29 8.95
C ILE A 175 -11.11 -9.32 10.47
N THR A 176 -10.04 -9.18 11.26
CA THR A 176 -10.12 -9.19 12.73
C THR A 176 -10.99 -8.06 13.28
N THR A 177 -11.03 -6.91 12.61
CA THR A 177 -11.90 -5.82 13.04
C THR A 177 -13.36 -6.08 12.68
N ILE A 178 -13.65 -6.71 11.52
CA ILE A 178 -15.01 -7.19 11.18
C ILE A 178 -15.50 -8.19 12.22
N GLU A 179 -14.66 -9.17 12.57
CA GLU A 179 -14.99 -10.20 13.56
C GLU A 179 -15.28 -9.60 14.94
N LYS A 180 -14.43 -8.67 15.41
CA LYS A 180 -14.65 -7.95 16.67
C LYS A 180 -15.96 -7.16 16.65
N LYS A 181 -16.28 -6.48 15.55
CA LYS A 181 -17.54 -5.73 15.40
C LYS A 181 -18.76 -6.65 15.46
N ARG A 182 -18.73 -7.78 14.75
CA ARG A 182 -19.81 -8.78 14.76
C ARG A 182 -19.99 -9.42 16.13
N LYS A 183 -18.90 -9.75 16.83
CA LYS A 183 -18.94 -10.28 18.20
C LYS A 183 -19.64 -9.29 19.15
N ARG A 184 -19.26 -8.01 19.10
CA ARG A 184 -19.91 -6.94 19.90
C ARG A 184 -21.39 -6.75 19.57
N GLN A 185 -21.79 -6.89 18.31
CA GLN A 185 -23.20 -6.80 17.91
C GLN A 185 -24.02 -7.97 18.46
N ARG A 186 -23.49 -9.20 18.43
CA ARG A 186 -24.12 -10.38 19.03
C ARG A 186 -24.25 -10.24 20.54
N GLU A 187 -23.18 -9.84 21.22
CA GLU A 187 -23.19 -9.60 22.68
C GLU A 187 -24.19 -8.51 23.10
N LYS A 188 -24.46 -7.52 22.24
CA LYS A 188 -25.51 -6.52 22.48
C LYS A 188 -26.92 -7.05 22.25
N ALA A 189 -27.11 -7.93 21.26
CA ALA A 189 -28.41 -8.55 20.98
C ALA A 189 -28.80 -9.59 22.04
N ASP A 190 -27.82 -10.28 22.63
CA ASP A 190 -28.01 -11.30 23.66
C ASP A 190 -28.12 -10.73 25.10
N ARG A 191 -28.08 -9.40 25.28
CA ARG A 191 -28.38 -8.76 26.57
C ARG A 191 -29.87 -8.42 26.65
N PRO A 192 -30.70 -9.17 27.43
CA PRO A 192 -32.08 -8.80 27.64
C PRO A 192 -32.12 -7.58 28.59
N GLY A 193 -32.58 -6.43 28.08
CA GLY A 193 -32.77 -5.22 28.87
C GLY A 193 -32.14 -3.96 28.29
N ALA A 194 -32.64 -3.53 27.13
CA ALA A 194 -32.65 -2.13 26.70
C ALA A 194 -34.06 -1.81 26.19
#